data_AF-A0A1G0K6T4-F1
#
_entry.id   AF-A0A1G0K6T4-F1
#
_cell.length_a   1.000
_cell.length_b   1.000
_cell.length_c   1.000
_cell.angle_alpha   90.00
_cell.angle_beta   90.00
_cell.angle_gamma   90.00
#
_symmetry.space_group_name_H-M   'P 1'
#
loop_
_entity.id
_entity.type
_entity.pdbx_description
1 polymer ?
#
loop_
_entity_poly.entity_id
_entity_poly.type
_entity_poly.pdbx_seq_one_letter_code
_entity_poly.pdbx_strand_id
1 'polypeptide(L)'
;MRQFLDGLQSFSAGFEQRLYSEFGEELEHSVGTVYIQRPGKFQWAYFEPYDQSIISDGEALWIYDADLEQVTVKDVSHSLGDSPASILDGSGDLDVHYVVINTGEQEAVQWLELTPRDADSDYNTIRLGFSGHDL
;
A
#
# COMPACT_ATOMS: atom_id res chain seq x y z
N MET A 1 -3.61 13.16 -7.65
CA MET A 1 -4.10 11.81 -7.32
C MET A 1 -5.05 11.26 -8.38
N ARG A 2 -6.23 11.86 -8.63
CA ARG A 2 -7.13 11.39 -9.72
C ARG A 2 -6.42 11.32 -11.08
N GLN A 3 -5.65 12.33 -11.47
CA GLN A 3 -4.93 12.33 -12.76
C GLN A 3 -3.72 11.37 -12.85
N PHE A 4 -3.15 10.92 -11.72
CA PHE A 4 -2.06 9.93 -11.68
C PHE A 4 -2.60 8.48 -11.68
N LEU A 5 -3.73 8.27 -11.01
CA LEU A 5 -4.40 6.97 -10.96
C LEU A 5 -5.32 6.76 -12.18
N ASP A 6 -5.82 7.81 -12.82
CA ASP A 6 -6.61 7.72 -14.05
C ASP A 6 -5.70 7.38 -15.23
N GLY A 7 -5.76 6.12 -15.69
CA GLY A 7 -5.05 5.63 -16.88
C GLY A 7 -3.85 4.72 -16.60
N LEU A 8 -3.40 4.60 -15.35
CA LEU A 8 -2.36 3.65 -14.96
C LEU A 8 -2.94 2.22 -14.95
N GLN A 9 -2.77 1.50 -16.06
CA GLN A 9 -3.24 0.12 -16.20
C GLN A 9 -2.33 -0.87 -15.48
N SER A 10 -1.03 -0.61 -15.48
CA SER A 10 -0.05 -1.40 -14.75
C SER A 10 1.13 -0.55 -14.32
N PHE A 11 1.77 -0.93 -13.23
CA PHE A 11 3.08 -0.40 -12.83
C PHE A 11 3.87 -1.42 -12.03
N SER A 12 5.17 -1.17 -11.93
CA SER A 12 6.08 -1.89 -11.04
C SER A 12 7.01 -0.90 -10.34
N ALA A 13 7.30 -1.11 -9.07
CA ALA A 13 8.23 -0.28 -8.32
C ALA A 13 8.95 -1.10 -7.25
N GLY A 14 10.20 -0.76 -6.98
CA GLY A 14 10.87 -1.19 -5.75
C GLY A 14 10.31 -0.41 -4.55
N PHE A 15 10.24 -1.04 -3.38
CA PHE A 15 9.85 -0.38 -2.15
C PHE A 15 10.81 -0.70 -1.01
N GLU A 16 10.82 0.20 -0.04
CA GLU A 16 11.46 0.05 1.25
C GLU A 16 10.44 0.43 2.32
N GLN A 17 10.18 -0.48 3.25
CA GLN A 17 9.26 -0.30 4.37
C GLN A 17 10.06 -0.30 5.66
N ARG A 18 9.79 0.67 6.53
CA ARG A 18 10.41 0.74 7.85
C ARG A 18 9.34 0.93 8.92
N LEU A 19 9.40 0.12 9.97
CA LEU A 19 8.54 0.21 11.14
C LEU A 19 9.33 0.79 12.30
N TYR A 20 8.77 1.79 12.98
CA TYR A 20 9.40 2.44 14.13
C TYR A 20 8.54 2.29 15.38
N SER A 21 9.18 2.17 16.54
CA SER A 21 8.51 2.22 17.84
C SER A 21 8.09 3.64 18.21
N GLU A 22 7.28 3.79 19.26
CA GLU A 22 6.91 5.11 19.82
C GLU A 22 8.12 5.96 20.26
N PHE A 23 9.27 5.30 20.52
CA PHE A 23 10.52 5.94 20.92
C PHE A 23 11.45 6.25 19.73
N GLY A 24 11.01 5.96 18.49
CA GLY A 24 11.77 6.20 17.27
C GLY A 24 12.84 5.14 16.96
N GLU A 25 12.80 4.00 17.65
CA GLU A 25 13.65 2.84 17.34
C GLU A 25 13.13 2.10 16.12
N GLU A 26 13.99 1.75 15.17
CA GLU A 26 13.62 0.93 14.02
C GLU A 26 13.37 -0.52 14.46
N LEU A 27 12.12 -0.97 14.37
CA LEU A 27 11.70 -2.32 14.75
C LEU A 27 11.83 -3.30 13.59
N GLU A 28 11.55 -2.83 12.38
CA GLU A 28 11.59 -3.66 11.17
C GLU A 28 11.98 -2.82 9.96
N HIS A 29 12.73 -3.44 9.06
CA HIS A 29 13.07 -2.87 7.76
C HIS A 29 12.94 -3.97 6.71
N SER A 30 12.05 -3.75 5.76
CA SER A 30 11.70 -4.71 4.72
C SER A 30 11.86 -4.07 3.34
N VAL A 31 12.38 -4.82 2.37
CA VAL A 31 12.51 -4.36 0.98
C VAL A 31 11.81 -5.32 0.04
N GLY A 32 11.38 -4.79 -1.10
CA GLY A 32 10.64 -5.61 -2.04
C GLY A 32 10.33 -4.95 -3.36
N THR A 33 9.47 -5.61 -4.13
CA THR A 33 8.91 -5.08 -5.37
C THR A 33 7.41 -5.23 -5.36
N VAL A 34 6.72 -4.17 -5.78
CA VAL A 34 5.29 -4.19 -6.05
C VAL A 34 5.06 -4.26 -7.56
N TYR A 35 4.09 -5.07 -7.95
CA TYR A 35 3.51 -5.12 -9.29
C TYR A 35 2.01 -4.89 -9.16
N ILE A 36 1.45 -3.99 -9.94
CA ILE A 36 0.01 -3.77 -10.01
C ILE A 36 -0.44 -3.87 -11.46
N GLN A 37 -1.53 -4.59 -11.68
CA GLN A 37 -2.26 -4.63 -12.93
C GLN A 37 -3.74 -4.50 -12.65
N ARG A 38 -4.33 -3.38 -13.08
CA ARG A 38 -5.73 -3.12 -12.84
C ARG A 38 -6.63 -3.90 -13.81
N PRO A 39 -7.85 -4.28 -13.39
CA PRO A 39 -8.37 -4.14 -12.02
C PRO A 39 -7.92 -5.31 -11.10
N GLY A 40 -7.62 -5.01 -9.84
CA GLY A 40 -7.59 -5.98 -8.73
C GLY A 40 -6.42 -6.97 -8.71
N LYS A 41 -5.54 -6.98 -9.71
CA LYS A 41 -4.36 -7.85 -9.71
C LYS A 41 -3.15 -7.11 -9.17
N PHE A 42 -2.47 -7.74 -8.23
CA PHE A 42 -1.21 -7.23 -7.75
C PHE A 42 -0.34 -8.33 -7.17
N GLN A 43 0.93 -8.02 -6.99
CA GLN A 43 1.87 -8.82 -6.23
C GLN A 43 2.78 -7.88 -5.43
N TRP A 44 2.79 -8.04 -4.11
CA TRP A 44 3.86 -7.57 -3.24
C TRP A 44 4.82 -8.72 -3.00
N ALA A 45 6.06 -8.58 -3.41
CA ALA A 45 7.13 -9.53 -3.13
C ALA A 45 8.12 -8.88 -2.16
N TYR A 46 8.23 -9.44 -0.96
CA TYR A 46 9.20 -9.07 0.07
C TYR A 46 10.43 -9.97 -0.09
N PHE A 47 11.63 -9.39 0.01
CA PHE A 47 12.89 -10.12 -0.13
C PHE A 47 13.69 -10.18 1.17
N GLU A 48 13.52 -9.18 2.04
CA GLU A 48 14.16 -9.11 3.34
C GLU A 48 13.17 -8.53 4.37
N PRO A 49 13.24 -8.95 5.65
CA PRO A 49 14.08 -10.03 6.18
C PRO A 49 13.53 -11.44 5.87
N TYR A 50 12.29 -11.54 5.41
CA TYR A 50 11.61 -12.80 5.11
C TYR A 50 11.14 -12.80 3.64
N ASP A 51 11.27 -13.96 2.99
CA ASP A 51 10.74 -14.16 1.63
C ASP A 51 9.22 -14.44 1.72
N GLN A 52 8.45 -13.40 1.41
CA GLN A 52 6.99 -13.45 1.47
C GLN A 52 6.40 -12.83 0.20
N SER A 53 5.33 -13.43 -0.32
CA SER A 53 4.58 -12.90 -1.44
C SER A 53 3.11 -12.75 -1.10
N ILE A 54 2.57 -11.55 -1.28
CA ILE A 54 1.14 -11.25 -1.19
C ILE A 54 0.62 -11.02 -2.62
N ILE A 55 -0.26 -11.90 -3.08
CA ILE A 55 -0.72 -11.94 -4.47
C ILE A 55 -2.24 -11.81 -4.49
N SER A 56 -2.77 -10.99 -5.39
CA SER A 56 -4.19 -10.94 -5.72
C SER A 56 -4.38 -11.15 -7.21
N ASP A 57 -5.39 -11.94 -7.58
CA ASP A 57 -5.83 -12.12 -8.97
C ASP A 57 -7.11 -11.34 -9.29
N GLY A 58 -7.64 -10.60 -8.31
CA GLY A 58 -8.89 -9.86 -8.36
C GLY A 58 -10.07 -10.59 -7.72
N GLU A 59 -9.92 -11.87 -7.37
CA GLU A 59 -10.95 -12.67 -6.68
C GLU A 59 -10.47 -13.09 -5.29
N ALA A 60 -9.26 -13.64 -5.21
CA ALA A 60 -8.67 -14.11 -3.96
C ALA A 60 -7.32 -13.45 -3.67
N LEU A 61 -6.99 -13.41 -2.38
CA LEU A 61 -5.71 -12.99 -1.84
C LEU A 61 -4.94 -14.21 -1.35
N TRP A 62 -3.74 -14.43 -1.89
CA TRP A 62 -2.78 -15.42 -1.42
C TRP A 62 -1.66 -14.74 -0.66
N ILE A 63 -1.38 -15.22 0.53
CA ILE A 63 -0.19 -14.87 1.30
C ILE A 63 0.66 -16.13 1.35
N TYR A 64 1.79 -16.11 0.63
CA TYR A 64 2.77 -17.17 0.62
C TYR A 64 3.97 -16.78 1.47
N ASP A 65 4.26 -17.58 2.47
CA ASP A 65 5.42 -17.45 3.34
C ASP A 65 6.36 -18.62 3.02
N ALA A 66 7.52 -18.31 2.43
CA ALA A 66 8.44 -19.33 1.94
C ALA A 66 9.13 -20.08 3.08
N ASP A 67 9.45 -19.39 4.17
CA ASP A 67 10.15 -19.96 5.33
C ASP A 67 9.27 -20.96 6.08
N LEU A 68 7.96 -20.70 6.14
CA LEU A 68 6.98 -21.58 6.75
C LEU A 68 6.41 -22.63 5.77
N GLU A 69 6.80 -22.59 4.50
CA GLU A 69 6.20 -23.38 3.41
C GLU A 69 4.65 -23.31 3.42
N GLN A 70 4.11 -22.14 3.74
CA GLN A 70 2.68 -21.97 4.03
C GLN A 70 2.01 -21.03 3.02
N VAL A 71 0.80 -21.39 2.61
CA VAL A 71 -0.10 -20.53 1.83
C VAL A 71 -1.37 -20.26 2.63
N THR A 72 -1.70 -18.99 2.80
CA THR A 72 -2.98 -18.53 3.36
C THR A 72 -3.82 -17.93 2.24
N VAL A 73 -5.08 -18.34 2.12
CA VAL A 73 -6.00 -17.83 1.09
C VAL A 73 -7.15 -17.10 1.77
N LYS A 74 -7.45 -15.89 1.32
CA LYS A 74 -8.56 -15.06 1.82
C LYS A 74 -9.37 -14.48 0.66
N ASP A 75 -10.65 -14.21 0.88
CA ASP A 75 -11.45 -13.44 -0.08
C ASP A 75 -10.97 -11.99 -0.13
N VAL A 76 -10.78 -11.46 -1.34
CA VAL A 76 -10.22 -10.12 -1.54
C VAL A 76 -11.13 -9.02 -1.00
N SER A 77 -12.45 -9.25 -1.06
CA SER A 77 -13.49 -8.31 -0.61
C SER A 77 -13.43 -7.96 0.87
N HIS A 78 -12.86 -8.85 1.70
CA HIS A 78 -12.71 -8.65 3.13
C HIS A 78 -11.29 -8.24 3.56
N SER A 79 -10.31 -8.32 2.66
CA SER A 79 -8.88 -8.33 3.07
C SER A 79 -8.10 -7.08 2.66
N LEU A 80 -8.54 -6.38 1.61
CA LEU A 80 -7.82 -5.21 1.11
C LEU A 80 -8.13 -3.92 1.86
N GLY A 81 -9.39 -3.73 2.30
CA GLY A 81 -9.92 -2.45 2.80
C GLY A 81 -9.10 -1.82 3.93
N ASP A 82 -8.42 -2.64 4.72
CA ASP A 82 -7.71 -2.19 5.92
C ASP A 82 -6.20 -2.00 5.70
N SER A 83 -5.66 -2.40 4.54
CA SER A 83 -4.23 -2.25 4.25
C SER A 83 -3.94 -0.93 3.52
N PRO A 84 -2.82 -0.24 3.81
CA PRO A 84 -2.37 0.90 3.02
C PRO A 84 -2.15 0.58 1.54
N ALA A 85 -1.90 -0.69 1.20
CA ALA A 85 -1.75 -1.17 -0.18
C ALA A 85 -3.03 -0.99 -1.02
N SER A 86 -4.22 -0.98 -0.40
CA SER A 86 -5.48 -0.73 -1.10
C SER A 86 -5.57 0.65 -1.77
N ILE A 87 -4.85 1.63 -1.21
CA ILE A 87 -4.76 2.98 -1.77
C ILE A 87 -4.12 2.95 -3.16
N LEU A 88 -3.21 2.00 -3.41
CA LEU A 88 -2.46 1.88 -4.65
C LEU A 88 -3.23 1.12 -5.75
N ASP A 89 -4.07 0.14 -5.36
CA ASP A 89 -4.93 -0.58 -6.30
C ASP A 89 -6.00 0.34 -6.93
N GLY A 90 -6.35 1.44 -6.26
CA GLY A 90 -7.23 2.48 -6.81
C GLY A 90 -8.67 2.01 -7.05
N SER A 91 -9.06 0.90 -6.42
CA SER A 91 -10.37 0.27 -6.52
C SER A 91 -11.43 0.90 -5.61
N GLY A 92 -11.05 1.84 -4.75
CA GLY A 92 -11.95 2.57 -3.85
C GLY A 92 -11.88 4.08 -4.02
N ASP A 93 -13.02 4.74 -3.86
CA ASP A 93 -13.06 6.20 -3.72
C ASP A 93 -12.48 6.55 -2.34
N LEU A 94 -11.23 7.00 -2.31
CA LEU A 94 -10.50 7.30 -1.07
C LEU A 94 -11.28 8.27 -0.18
N ASP A 95 -12.07 9.17 -0.77
CA ASP A 95 -12.89 10.14 -0.04
C ASP A 95 -13.98 9.48 0.82
N VAL A 96 -14.40 8.25 0.49
CA VAL A 96 -15.38 7.46 1.23
C VAL A 96 -14.79 6.93 2.53
N HIS A 97 -13.55 6.47 2.52
CA HIS A 97 -12.90 5.83 3.66
C HIS A 97 -12.00 6.79 4.46
N TYR A 98 -11.53 7.85 3.82
CA TYR A 98 -10.54 8.77 4.39
C TYR A 98 -10.99 10.23 4.28
N VAL A 99 -10.55 11.03 5.24
CA VAL A 99 -10.42 12.48 5.06
C VAL A 99 -9.07 12.72 4.41
N VAL A 100 -9.06 13.20 3.17
CA VAL A 100 -7.83 13.48 2.41
C VAL A 100 -7.52 14.97 2.48
N ILE A 101 -6.32 15.32 2.96
CA ILE A 101 -5.83 16.69 3.07
C ILE A 101 -4.54 16.83 2.26
N ASN A 102 -4.47 17.82 1.38
CA ASN A 102 -3.21 18.20 0.73
C ASN A 102 -2.41 19.08 1.70
N THR A 103 -1.24 18.60 2.13
CA THR A 103 -0.38 19.29 3.10
C THR A 103 0.70 20.15 2.44
N GLY A 104 0.64 20.30 1.11
CA GLY A 104 1.50 21.15 0.30
C GLY A 104 2.75 20.42 -0.24
N GLU A 105 3.67 21.21 -0.78
CA GLU A 105 4.96 20.73 -1.26
C GLU A 105 6.04 20.91 -0.19
N GLN A 106 6.79 19.86 0.09
CA GLN A 106 7.99 19.92 0.93
C GLN A 106 9.10 19.14 0.24
N GLU A 107 10.28 19.75 0.10
CA GLU A 107 11.45 19.12 -0.53
C GLU A 107 11.21 18.58 -1.96
N ALA A 108 10.43 19.32 -2.77
CA ALA A 108 9.99 18.91 -4.12
C ALA A 108 9.10 17.65 -4.15
N VAL A 109 8.50 17.33 -3.02
CA VAL A 109 7.52 16.25 -2.86
C VAL A 109 6.16 16.85 -2.52
N GLN A 110 5.14 16.53 -3.32
CA GLN A 110 3.76 16.87 -3.03
C GLN A 110 3.20 15.87 -2.01
N TRP A 111 2.68 16.36 -0.89
CA TRP A 111 2.22 15.52 0.21
C TRP A 111 0.70 15.50 0.34
N LEU A 112 0.17 14.29 0.55
CA LEU A 112 -1.21 14.04 0.95
C LEU A 112 -1.22 13.34 2.31
N GLU A 113 -2.12 13.77 3.17
CA GLU A 113 -2.41 13.12 4.44
C GLU A 113 -3.82 12.51 4.38
N LEU A 114 -3.94 11.25 4.73
CA LEU A 114 -5.19 10.50 4.77
C LEU A 114 -5.45 10.09 6.21
N THR A 115 -6.55 10.57 6.76
CA THR A 115 -7.04 10.17 8.10
C THR A 115 -8.21 9.22 7.92
N PRO A 116 -8.17 7.99 8.49
CA PRO A 116 -9.31 7.08 8.47
C PRO A 116 -10.55 7.74 9.06
N ARG A 117 -11.70 7.50 8.43
CA ARG A 117 -13.00 7.88 9.02
C ARG A 117 -13.47 6.87 10.06
N ASP A 118 -12.95 5.64 9.99
CA ASP A 118 -13.22 4.60 10.98
C ASP A 118 -12.36 4.81 12.23
N ALA A 119 -13.02 4.82 13.39
CA ALA A 119 -12.37 4.99 14.69
C ALA A 119 -11.70 3.70 15.19
N ASP A 120 -12.08 2.54 14.65
CA ASP A 120 -11.48 1.24 14.98
C ASP A 120 -10.28 0.90 14.08
N SER A 121 -9.77 1.87 13.31
CA SER A 121 -8.61 1.69 12.44
C SER A 121 -7.33 1.41 13.23
N ASP A 122 -6.53 0.45 12.75
CA ASP A 122 -5.21 0.11 13.33
C ASP A 122 -4.16 1.21 13.13
N TYR A 123 -4.49 2.30 12.43
CA TYR A 123 -3.59 3.41 12.15
C TYR A 123 -4.30 4.76 12.27
N ASN A 124 -3.54 5.78 12.70
CA ASN A 124 -4.10 7.13 12.88
C ASN A 124 -4.02 7.97 11.60
N THR A 125 -2.98 7.77 10.78
CA THR A 125 -2.68 8.65 9.64
C THR A 125 -1.83 7.91 8.61
N ILE A 126 -2.14 8.10 7.33
CA ILE A 126 -1.30 7.69 6.21
C ILE A 126 -0.81 8.96 5.50
N ARG A 127 0.49 9.03 5.18
CA ARG A 127 1.06 10.11 4.38
C ARG A 127 1.60 9.57 3.07
N LEU A 128 1.24 10.22 1.97
CA LEU A 128 1.69 9.87 0.63
C LEU A 128 2.49 11.04 0.06
N GLY A 129 3.72 10.77 -0.37
CA GLY A 129 4.59 11.74 -1.01
C GLY A 129 4.77 11.42 -2.49
N PHE A 130 4.63 12.42 -3.35
CA PHE A 130 4.83 12.32 -4.79
C PHE A 130 5.97 13.24 -5.23
N SER A 131 7.10 12.67 -5.64
CA SER A 131 8.29 13.39 -6.11
C SER A 131 8.50 13.17 -7.60
N GLY A 132 8.65 14.24 -8.39
CA GLY A 132 9.00 14.15 -9.81
C GLY A 132 8.09 14.95 -10.76
N HIS A 133 8.60 15.18 -11.97
CA HIS A 133 7.99 15.97 -13.05
C HIS A 133 6.91 15.19 -13.85
N ASP A 134 6.35 14.12 -13.27
CA ASP A 134 5.24 13.35 -13.83
C ASP A 134 3.93 13.72 -13.11
N LEU A 135 3.64 15.03 -13.13
CA LEU A 135 2.32 15.60 -12.84
C LEU A 135 1.55 15.80 -14.15
#